data_AF-U2DXV5-F1
#
_entry.id   AF-U2DXV5-F1
#
_cell.length_a   1.000
_cell.length_b   1.000
_cell.length_c   1.000
_cell.angle_alpha   90.00
_cell.angle_beta   90.00
_cell.angle_gamma   90.00
#
_symmetry.space_group_name_H-M   'P 1'
#
loop_
_entity.id
_entity.type
_entity.pdbx_description
1 polymer ?
#
loop_
_entity_poly.entity_id
_entity_poly.type
_entity_poly.pdbx_seq_one_letter_code
_entity_poly.pdbx_strand_id
1 'polypeptide(L)' 'MTYIGIDISKSTFVAAFPSRSSYRTETFRNEAKGICKFIGKLSADTPHCMIQTIGNYGFCSFLPS' A
#
# COMPACT_ATOMS: atom_id res chain seq x y z
N MET A 1 -4.11 -1.73 -13.93
CA MET A 1 -3.06 -2.16 -13.01
C MET A 1 -2.91 -1.07 -11.96
N THR A 2 -3.03 -1.40 -10.69
CA THR A 2 -2.95 -0.44 -9.57
C THR A 2 -1.71 -0.74 -8.74
N TYR A 3 -0.89 0.27 -8.46
CA TYR A 3 0.30 0.12 -7.64
C TYR A 3 0.00 0.54 -6.22
N ILE A 4 0.29 -0.35 -5.26
CA ILE A 4 0.15 -0.08 -3.84
C ILE A 4 1.52 -0.20 -3.19
N GLY A 5 1.99 0.91 -2.64
CA GLY A 5 3.24 0.93 -1.86
C GLY A 5 2.97 0.44 -0.45
N ILE A 6 3.74 -0.53 0.03
CA ILE A 6 3.62 -1.04 1.40
C ILE A 6 4.95 -0.85 2.14
N ASP A 7 4.88 -0.18 3.30
CA ASP A 7 5.97 -0.06 4.26
C ASP A 7 5.62 -0.86 5.52
N ILE A 8 6.47 -1.81 5.89
CA ILE A 8 6.18 -2.80 6.93
C ILE A 8 7.14 -2.58 8.09
N SER A 9 6.56 -2.38 9.28
CA SER A 9 7.25 -2.37 10.55
C SER A 9 6.84 -3.57 11.42
N LYS A 10 7.49 -3.73 12.58
CA LYS A 10 7.28 -4.89 13.46
C LYS A 10 5.81 -5.10 13.86
N SER A 11 5.09 -4.04 14.23
CA SER A 11 3.71 -4.13 14.75
C SER A 11 2.64 -3.66 13.76
N THR A 12 3.02 -2.87 12.76
CA THR A 12 2.09 -2.27 11.79
C THR A 12 2.70 -2.19 10.40
N PHE A 13 1.85 -2.09 9.38
CA PHE A 13 2.28 -1.69 8.04
C PHE A 13 1.41 -0.55 7.52
N VAL A 14 1.98 0.28 6.65
CA VAL A 14 1.30 1.37 5.96
C VAL A 14 1.13 0.99 4.51
N ALA A 15 -0.07 1.12 3.97
CA ALA A 15 -0.36 0.94 2.56
C ALA A 15 -0.75 2.28 1.93
N ALA A 16 -0.08 2.64 0.84
CA ALA A 16 -0.37 3.83 0.04
C ALA A 16 -1.23 3.45 -1.16
N PHE A 17 -2.51 3.81 -1.11
CA PHE A 17 -3.46 3.62 -2.18
C PHE A 17 -3.44 4.82 -3.14
N PRO A 18 -3.41 4.60 -4.46
CA PRO A 18 -3.49 5.69 -5.41
C PRO A 18 -4.87 6.35 -5.37
N SER A 19 -4.86 7.68 -5.43
CA SER A 19 -6.02 8.56 -5.56
C SER A 19 -5.83 9.41 -6.82
N ARG A 20 -6.92 10.02 -7.30
CA ARG A 20 -7.03 10.71 -8.60
C ARG A 20 -5.87 11.66 -8.95
N SER A 21 -5.17 12.21 -7.96
CA SER A 21 -3.99 13.07 -8.11
C SER A 21 -2.96 12.94 -6.98
N SER A 22 -3.08 11.93 -6.11
CA SER A 22 -2.25 11.78 -4.91
C SER A 22 -2.25 10.33 -4.41
N TYR A 23 -1.70 10.10 -3.22
CA TYR A 23 -1.82 8.81 -2.53
C TYR A 23 -2.51 9.01 -1.18
N ARG A 24 -3.32 8.02 -0.80
CA ARG A 24 -3.90 7.91 0.53
C ARG A 24 -3.21 6.78 1.28
N THR A 25 -2.54 7.11 2.38
CA THR A 25 -1.97 6.10 3.26
C THR A 25 -3.00 5.61 4.27
N GLU A 26 -2.99 4.31 4.55
CA GLU A 26 -3.69 3.73 5.68
C GLU A 26 -2.79 2.77 6.44
N THR A 27 -2.94 2.77 7.76
CA THR A 27 -2.15 1.92 8.66
C THR A 27 -2.96 0.71 9.11
N PHE A 28 -2.34 -0.45 9.03
CA PHE A 28 -2.90 -1.73 9.44
C PHE A 28 -1.97 -2.37 10.47
N ARG A 29 -2.52 -3.23 11.31
CA ARG A 29 -1.71 -4.08 12.19
C ARG A 29 -1.05 -5.18 11.37
N ASN A 30 0.20 -5.48 11.68
CA ASN A 30 0.94 -6.60 11.11
C ASN A 30 0.53 -7.92 11.80
N GLU A 31 -0.76 -8.23 11.71
CA GLU A 31 -1.38 -9.44 12.26
C GLU A 31 -2.45 -9.93 11.30
N ALA A 32 -2.84 -11.20 11.39
CA ALA A 32 -3.77 -11.84 10.45
C ALA A 32 -5.05 -11.01 10.22
N LYS A 33 -5.64 -10.44 11.28
CA LYS A 33 -6.84 -9.59 11.17
C LYS A 33 -6.59 -8.29 10.41
N GLY A 34 -5.41 -7.68 10.59
CA GLY A 34 -5.01 -6.46 9.87
C GLY A 34 -4.74 -6.74 8.40
N ILE A 35 -4.12 -7.87 8.09
CA ILE A 35 -3.88 -8.33 6.72
C ILE A 35 -5.21 -8.64 6.01
N CYS A 36 -6.13 -9.37 6.65
CA CYS A 36 -7.46 -9.63 6.07
C CYS A 36 -8.22 -8.33 5.79
N LYS A 37 -8.14 -7.34 6.68
CA LYS A 37 -8.76 -6.03 6.49
C LYS A 37 -8.14 -5.27 5.32
N PHE A 38 -6.82 -5.36 5.13
CA PHE A 38 -6.12 -4.78 4.00
C PHE A 38 -6.52 -5.44 2.67
N ILE A 39 -6.51 -6.77 2.60
CA ILE A 39 -6.91 -7.51 1.40
C ILE A 39 -8.36 -7.19 1.01
N GLY A 40 -9.26 -7.08 1.99
CA GLY A 40 -10.66 -6.69 1.75
C GLY A 40 -10.85 -5.28 1.17
N LYS A 41 -9.82 -4.42 1.17
CA LYS A 41 -9.84 -3.12 0.49
C LYS A 41 -9.41 -3.17 -0.97
N LEU A 42 -8.83 -4.28 -1.41
CA LEU A 42 -8.40 -4.45 -2.79
C LEU A 42 -9.62 -4.83 -3.64
N SER A 43 -9.85 -4.11 -4.73
CA SER A 43 -10.88 -4.48 -5.71
C SER A 43 -10.50 -5.78 -6.43
N ALA A 44 -11.41 -6.75 -6.49
CA ALA A 44 -11.18 -8.01 -7.20
C ALA A 44 -11.07 -7.82 -8.73
N ASP A 45 -11.64 -6.74 -9.25
CA ASP A 45 -11.74 -6.47 -10.70
C ASP A 45 -10.50 -5.78 -11.27
N THR A 46 -9.59 -5.33 -10.41
CA THR A 46 -8.39 -4.61 -10.82
C THR A 46 -7.13 -5.40 -10.45
N PRO A 47 -6.23 -5.70 -11.39
CA PRO A 47 -4.95 -6.31 -11.04
C PRO A 47 -4.11 -5.31 -10.22
N HIS A 48 -3.67 -5.74 -9.03
CA HIS A 48 -2.85 -4.95 -8.12
C HIS A 48 -1.41 -5.46 -8.11
N CYS A 49 -0.45 -4.55 -8.17
CA CYS A 49 0.96 -4.82 -7.97
C CYS A 49 1.40 -4.20 -6.63
N MET A 50 1.97 -5.02 -5.75
CA MET A 50 2.46 -4.58 -4.45
C MET A 50 3.96 -4.34 -4.54
N ILE A 51 4.42 -3.20 -4.03
CA ILE A 51 5.85 -2.87 -3.95
C ILE A 51 6.20 -2.70 -2.48
N GLN A 52 7.07 -3.59 -1.99
CA GLN A 52 7.62 -3.51 -0.65
C GLN A 52 8.70 -2.43 -0.63
N THR A 53 8.54 -1.45 0.26
CA THR A 53 9.60 -0.50 0.59
C THR A 53 10.07 -0.78 2.01
N ILE A 54 11.37 -0.94 2.21
CA ILE A 54 12.00 -1.05 3.53
C ILE A 54 12.72 0.27 3.75
N GLY A 55 12.03 1.27 4.31
CA GLY A 55 12.59 2.60 4.55
C GLY A 55 11.67 3.75 4.15
N ASN A 56 11.82 4.87 4.87
CA ASN A 56 11.00 6.08 4.82
C ASN A 56 10.64 6.51 3.38
N TYR A 57 9.35 6.82 3.12
CA TYR A 57 8.77 7.22 1.82
C TYR A 57 9.30 8.56 1.25
N GLY A 58 10.53 8.96 1.57
CA GLY A 58 11.12 10.24 1.15
C GLY A 58 11.30 10.38 -0.37
N PHE A 59 11.12 9.32 -1.16
CA PHE A 59 11.27 9.41 -2.62
C PHE A 59 10.56 8.27 -3.38
N CYS A 60 9.23 8.12 -3.25
CA CYS A 60 8.46 7.36 -4.24
C CYS A 60 7.97 8.29 -5.36
N SER A 61 8.90 8.70 -6.22
CA SER A 61 8.62 9.42 -7.46
C SER A 61 8.13 8.42 -8.50
N PHE A 62 6.83 8.12 -8.55
CA PHE A 62 6.24 7.48 -9.72
C PHE A 62 6.07 8.54 -10.80
N LEU A 63 7.14 8.84 -11.52
CA LEU A 63 7.05 9.55 -12.80
C LEU A 63 6.48 8.58 -13.83
N PRO A 64 5.33 8.87 -14.46
CA PRO A 64 4.93 8.17 -15.66
C PRO A 64 5.90 8.58 -16.78
N SER A 65 6.62 7.60 -17.33
CA SER A 65 7.27 7.71 -18.63
C SER A 65 6.24 7.59 -19.74
#